data_AF-A1K3B1-F1
#
_entry.id   AF-A1K3B1-F1
#
_cell.length_a   1.000
_cell.length_b   1.000
_cell.length_c   1.000
_cell.angle_alpha   90.00
_cell.angle_beta   90.00
_cell.angle_gamma   90.00
#
_symmetry.space_group_name_H-M   'P 1'
#
loop_
_entity.id
_entity.type
_entity.pdbx_description
1 polymer ?
#
loop_
_entity_poly.entity_id
_entity_poly.type
_entity_poly.pdbx_seq_one_letter_code
_entity_poly.pdbx_strand_id
1 'polypeptide(L)'
;MTKRSLLLPALFAAASCLPGAASAALYTTALGSQIASLSDCDDCYSGPYGFGAGHSLSYFGGSYNGLYVGSNGYVTLGEGVSDFVTRPLDTQDLAPMIAALFTDLDSRADDASRVYVNTAQAGQIIVTWSQMGHYDTTYSVRSTFQLVIRSDQFAYAKGEGQVGFFYDTITDDAIASAGFGDGYFPSIPGEVALFLGPASAQSGAAPRWFVLRDGIPDVVGQVPEPGALGLAALGLLGLGLRRRRG
;
A
#
# COMPACT_ATOMS: atom_id res chain seq x y z
N MET A 1 2.50 50.57 58.30
CA MET A 1 1.78 49.77 57.28
C MET A 1 2.79 49.24 56.28
N THR A 2 3.18 47.99 56.46
CA THR A 2 4.30 47.32 55.78
C THR A 2 3.76 46.62 54.52
N LYS A 3 4.09 47.11 53.32
CA LYS A 3 3.73 46.43 52.06
C LYS A 3 4.76 45.35 51.75
N ARG A 4 4.37 44.08 51.94
CA ARG A 4 5.06 42.89 51.42
C ARG A 4 4.69 42.74 49.94
N SER A 5 5.64 42.89 49.03
CA SER A 5 5.47 42.50 47.62
C SER A 5 5.83 41.03 47.45
N LEU A 6 4.85 40.24 47.03
CA LEU A 6 4.93 38.81 46.72
C LEU A 6 5.64 38.62 45.37
N LEU A 7 6.70 37.81 45.32
CA LEU A 7 7.26 37.28 44.08
C LEU A 7 6.38 36.12 43.59
N LEU A 8 5.81 36.23 42.38
CA LEU A 8 5.19 35.10 41.67
C LEU A 8 6.29 34.31 40.93
N PRO A 9 6.31 32.97 41.02
CA PRO A 9 7.19 32.14 40.20
C PRO A 9 6.65 32.06 38.77
N ALA A 10 7.49 32.36 37.78
CA ALA A 10 7.17 32.17 36.38
C ALA A 10 7.14 30.67 36.05
N LEU A 11 5.96 30.16 35.71
CA LEU A 11 5.75 28.80 35.24
C LEU A 11 6.17 28.75 33.76
N PHE A 12 7.33 28.17 33.45
CA PHE A 12 7.71 27.84 32.08
C PHE A 12 6.89 26.63 31.61
N ALA A 13 5.86 26.87 30.80
CA ALA A 13 5.18 25.81 30.07
C ALA A 13 6.08 25.36 28.92
N ALA A 14 6.70 24.18 29.07
CA ALA A 14 7.34 23.50 27.96
C ALA A 14 6.25 22.99 27.02
N ALA A 15 6.08 23.66 25.88
CA ALA A 15 5.23 23.16 24.80
C ALA A 15 5.89 21.92 24.19
N SER A 16 5.43 20.74 24.60
CA SER A 16 5.73 19.49 23.91
C SER A 16 5.04 19.52 22.54
N CYS A 17 5.78 19.88 21.49
CA CYS A 17 5.41 19.54 20.12
C CYS A 17 5.33 18.01 20.03
N LEU A 18 4.11 17.48 20.05
CA LEU A 18 3.87 16.14 19.56
C LEU A 18 4.22 16.15 18.06
N PRO A 19 5.10 15.26 17.56
CA PRO A 19 5.27 15.12 16.13
C PRO A 19 3.92 14.69 15.56
N GLY A 20 3.34 15.53 14.69
CA GLY A 20 2.22 15.09 13.86
C GLY A 20 2.64 13.84 13.09
N ALA A 21 1.75 12.85 13.01
CA ALA A 21 1.96 11.69 12.14
C ALA A 21 2.36 12.22 10.75
N ALA A 22 3.52 11.79 10.25
CA ALA A 22 3.93 12.14 8.91
C ALA A 22 2.87 11.60 7.94
N SER A 23 2.17 12.48 7.23
CA SER A 23 1.31 12.06 6.12
C SER A 23 2.23 11.59 5.01
N ALA A 24 2.29 10.28 4.74
CA ALA A 24 2.79 9.86 3.44
C ALA A 24 1.85 10.41 2.36
N ALA A 25 2.44 10.81 1.24
CA ALA A 25 1.75 11.38 0.10
C ALA A 25 1.83 10.41 -1.07
N LEU A 26 0.88 10.56 -2.00
CA LEU A 26 0.94 9.93 -3.32
C LEU A 26 2.27 10.26 -4.01
N TYR A 27 2.76 9.36 -4.87
CA TYR A 27 3.97 9.57 -5.66
C TYR A 27 3.87 10.83 -6.54
N THR A 28 2.70 11.05 -7.12
CA THR A 28 2.42 12.22 -7.95
C THR A 28 0.96 12.64 -7.88
N THR A 29 0.69 13.93 -8.05
CA THR A 29 -0.66 14.47 -8.24
C THR A 29 -1.08 14.52 -9.72
N ALA A 30 -0.17 14.23 -10.65
CA ALA A 30 -0.50 14.02 -12.06
C ALA A 30 -1.09 12.61 -12.22
N LEU A 31 -2.39 12.46 -11.90
CA LEU A 31 -3.04 11.15 -11.82
C LEU A 31 -3.22 10.46 -13.19
N GLY A 32 -3.19 11.24 -14.28
CA GLY A 32 -3.41 10.73 -15.63
C GLY A 32 -4.88 10.69 -16.02
N SER A 33 -5.27 9.70 -16.82
CA SER A 33 -6.65 9.55 -17.31
C SER A 33 -7.48 8.73 -16.34
N GLN A 34 -8.73 9.13 -16.11
CA GLN A 34 -9.68 8.31 -15.36
C GLN A 34 -10.03 7.05 -16.16
N ILE A 35 -10.02 5.90 -15.49
CA ILE A 35 -10.51 4.64 -16.04
C ILE A 35 -12.00 4.56 -15.70
N ALA A 36 -12.86 4.93 -16.66
CA ALA A 36 -14.30 5.01 -16.43
C ALA A 36 -14.90 3.68 -15.97
N SER A 37 -14.49 2.56 -16.58
CA SER A 37 -14.98 1.22 -16.23
C SER A 37 -14.55 0.74 -14.83
N LEU A 38 -13.55 1.38 -14.21
CA LEU A 38 -13.10 1.07 -12.85
C LEU A 38 -13.51 2.11 -11.81
N SER A 39 -14.16 3.20 -12.25
CA SER A 39 -14.61 4.29 -11.39
C SER A 39 -16.13 4.24 -11.13
N ASP A 40 -16.77 3.17 -11.57
CA ASP A 40 -18.20 2.88 -11.39
C ASP A 40 -18.39 1.36 -11.53
N CYS A 41 -17.69 0.61 -10.69
CA CYS A 41 -17.68 -0.84 -10.73
C CYS A 41 -17.39 -1.49 -9.39
N ASP A 42 -17.60 -2.80 -9.37
CA ASP A 42 -17.22 -3.75 -8.33
C ASP A 42 -16.68 -4.99 -9.05
N ASP A 43 -15.56 -5.52 -8.59
CA ASP A 43 -14.89 -6.69 -9.19
C ASP A 43 -14.65 -6.62 -10.69
N CYS A 44 -14.01 -5.55 -11.15
CA CYS A 44 -13.73 -5.34 -12.58
C CYS A 44 -12.25 -5.15 -12.83
N TYR A 45 -11.86 -5.25 -14.11
CA TYR A 45 -10.54 -4.87 -14.59
C TYR A 45 -10.61 -4.00 -15.84
N SER A 46 -9.51 -3.32 -16.16
CA SER A 46 -9.31 -2.62 -17.42
C SER A 46 -7.87 -2.77 -17.90
N GLY A 47 -7.68 -2.84 -19.22
CA GLY A 47 -6.37 -2.98 -19.84
C GLY A 47 -6.40 -3.81 -21.13
N PRO A 48 -5.22 -4.11 -21.70
CA PRO A 48 -3.91 -3.82 -21.12
C PRO A 48 -3.50 -2.35 -21.28
N TYR A 49 -2.79 -1.81 -20.29
CA TYR A 49 -2.05 -0.55 -20.39
C TYR A 49 -0.59 -0.85 -20.70
N GLY A 50 -0.11 -0.38 -21.85
CA GLY A 50 1.24 -0.66 -22.31
C GLY A 50 2.29 0.27 -21.71
N PHE A 51 3.49 -0.25 -21.46
CA PHE A 51 4.66 0.56 -21.08
C PHE A 51 5.18 1.43 -22.25
N GLY A 52 4.76 1.16 -23.48
CA GLY A 52 5.22 1.84 -24.69
C GLY A 52 6.29 1.04 -25.46
N ALA A 53 6.62 1.51 -26.66
CA ALA A 53 7.51 0.79 -27.57
C ALA A 53 8.92 0.62 -26.97
N GLY A 54 9.45 -0.61 -27.03
CA GLY A 54 10.78 -0.94 -26.49
C GLY A 54 10.83 -1.14 -24.98
N HIS A 55 9.70 -1.07 -24.29
CA HIS A 55 9.62 -1.26 -22.85
C HIS A 55 8.91 -2.56 -22.47
N SER A 56 9.50 -3.29 -21.53
CA SER A 56 8.94 -4.49 -20.94
C SER A 56 9.35 -4.65 -19.48
N LEU A 57 8.50 -5.28 -18.69
CA LEU A 57 8.79 -5.71 -17.33
C LEU A 57 9.07 -7.21 -17.33
N SER A 58 10.25 -7.61 -16.87
CA SER A 58 10.49 -9.00 -16.50
C SER A 58 9.85 -9.28 -15.15
N TYR A 59 9.06 -10.36 -15.02
CA TYR A 59 8.39 -10.71 -13.77
C TYR A 59 8.15 -12.22 -13.68
N PHE A 60 8.73 -12.88 -12.68
CA PHE A 60 8.67 -14.34 -12.46
C PHE A 60 8.85 -15.17 -13.75
N GLY A 61 9.93 -14.89 -14.48
CA GLY A 61 10.27 -15.61 -15.73
C GLY A 61 9.47 -15.19 -16.97
N GLY A 62 8.41 -14.39 -16.81
CA GLY A 62 7.66 -13.77 -17.91
C GLY A 62 8.23 -12.41 -18.33
N SER A 63 7.88 -11.96 -19.54
CA SER A 63 8.18 -10.62 -20.05
C SER A 63 6.89 -9.96 -20.52
N TYR A 64 6.56 -8.81 -19.94
CA TYR A 64 5.27 -8.15 -20.12
C TYR A 64 5.45 -6.74 -20.66
N ASN A 65 4.77 -6.41 -21.76
CA ASN A 65 4.79 -5.08 -22.36
C ASN A 65 3.70 -4.14 -21.80
N GLY A 66 2.93 -4.61 -20.83
CA GLY A 66 1.85 -3.88 -20.18
C GLY A 66 1.22 -4.67 -19.04
N LEU A 67 0.16 -4.11 -18.46
CA LEU A 67 -0.55 -4.67 -17.31
C LEU A 67 -2.06 -4.44 -17.40
N TYR A 68 -2.83 -5.16 -16.60
CA TYR A 68 -4.25 -4.92 -16.37
C TYR A 68 -4.44 -4.36 -14.97
N VAL A 69 -5.33 -3.38 -14.82
CA VAL A 69 -5.66 -2.76 -13.52
C VAL A 69 -6.94 -3.39 -13.00
N GLY A 70 -6.94 -3.90 -11.77
CA GLY A 70 -8.13 -4.36 -11.06
C GLY A 70 -8.76 -3.25 -10.22
N SER A 71 -10.08 -3.27 -10.04
CA SER A 71 -10.81 -2.35 -9.13
C SER A 71 -10.33 -2.50 -7.69
N ASN A 72 -9.96 -3.72 -7.30
CA ASN A 72 -9.62 -4.13 -5.95
C ASN A 72 -8.16 -3.86 -5.55
N GLY A 73 -7.53 -2.82 -6.09
CA GLY A 73 -6.23 -2.33 -5.60
C GLY A 73 -4.98 -3.14 -6.00
N TYR A 74 -5.09 -3.93 -7.08
CA TYR A 74 -4.01 -4.68 -7.67
C TYR A 74 -3.85 -4.42 -9.17
N VAL A 75 -2.72 -4.84 -9.72
CA VAL A 75 -2.56 -5.07 -11.15
C VAL A 75 -2.17 -6.51 -11.41
N THR A 76 -2.50 -6.99 -12.60
CA THR A 76 -2.08 -8.30 -13.09
C THR A 76 -1.30 -8.17 -14.40
N LEU A 77 -0.49 -9.18 -14.70
CA LEU A 77 0.32 -9.26 -15.90
C LEU A 77 -0.13 -10.44 -16.76
N GLY A 78 -0.17 -10.26 -18.08
CA GLY A 78 -0.61 -11.29 -19.04
C GLY A 78 -2.13 -11.30 -19.26
N GLU A 79 -2.91 -11.29 -18.19
CA GLU A 79 -4.38 -11.31 -18.26
C GLU A 79 -5.04 -10.46 -17.17
N GLY A 80 -6.31 -10.08 -17.38
CA GLY A 80 -7.12 -9.37 -16.41
C GLY A 80 -7.88 -10.32 -15.49
N VAL A 81 -8.05 -9.94 -14.23
CA VAL A 81 -8.72 -10.72 -13.19
C VAL A 81 -9.84 -9.90 -12.56
N SER A 82 -10.93 -10.57 -12.17
CA SER A 82 -12.12 -9.97 -11.52
C SER A 82 -12.41 -10.66 -10.18
N ASP A 83 -11.37 -11.08 -9.44
CA ASP A 83 -11.54 -11.71 -8.13
C ASP A 83 -11.73 -10.65 -7.03
N PHE A 84 -12.54 -11.02 -6.05
CA PHE A 84 -12.99 -10.21 -4.92
C PHE A 84 -12.48 -10.72 -3.58
N VAL A 85 -12.03 -11.98 -3.54
CA VAL A 85 -11.52 -12.57 -2.31
C VAL A 85 -10.08 -12.15 -2.09
N THR A 86 -9.84 -11.29 -1.11
CA THR A 86 -8.48 -10.97 -0.66
C THR A 86 -7.71 -12.23 -0.30
N ARG A 87 -6.55 -12.43 -0.92
CA ARG A 87 -5.61 -13.52 -0.62
C ARG A 87 -4.19 -12.97 -0.42
N PRO A 88 -3.36 -13.60 0.43
CA PRO A 88 -1.94 -13.30 0.50
C PRO A 88 -1.28 -13.51 -0.87
N LEU A 89 -0.47 -12.54 -1.29
CA LEU A 89 0.12 -12.54 -2.65
C LEU A 89 1.06 -13.72 -2.91
N ASP A 90 1.61 -14.35 -1.87
CA ASP A 90 2.46 -15.55 -1.94
C ASP A 90 1.68 -16.87 -1.93
N THR A 91 0.35 -16.83 -1.97
CA THR A 91 -0.51 -18.03 -2.01
C THR A 91 -1.68 -17.91 -2.98
N GLN A 92 -1.87 -16.75 -3.61
CA GLN A 92 -2.91 -16.54 -4.61
C GLN A 92 -2.59 -17.30 -5.90
N ASP A 93 -3.64 -17.83 -6.53
CA ASP A 93 -3.58 -18.70 -7.70
C ASP A 93 -4.34 -18.11 -8.91
N LEU A 94 -4.31 -16.78 -9.03
CA LEU A 94 -5.12 -16.04 -10.00
C LEU A 94 -4.34 -15.70 -11.26
N ALA A 95 -3.25 -14.93 -11.11
CA ALA A 95 -2.39 -14.44 -12.19
C ALA A 95 -1.11 -13.86 -11.58
N PRO A 96 -0.05 -13.61 -12.38
CA PRO A 96 1.06 -12.81 -11.93
C PRO A 96 0.56 -11.43 -11.50
N MET A 97 0.75 -11.06 -10.24
CA MET A 97 0.05 -9.97 -9.58
C MET A 97 0.98 -9.11 -8.72
N ILE A 98 0.80 -7.79 -8.83
CA ILE A 98 1.42 -6.81 -7.94
C ILE A 98 0.29 -6.02 -7.28
N ALA A 99 0.23 -6.04 -5.95
CA ALA A 99 -0.80 -5.34 -5.20
C ALA A 99 -0.20 -4.38 -4.18
N ALA A 100 -0.63 -3.12 -4.21
CA ALA A 100 -0.37 -2.19 -3.12
C ALA A 100 -1.41 -2.35 -2.01
N LEU A 101 -2.66 -2.65 -2.35
CA LEU A 101 -3.74 -2.84 -1.38
C LEU A 101 -4.84 -3.71 -1.98
N PHE A 102 -4.61 -5.02 -2.10
CA PHE A 102 -5.64 -5.96 -2.51
C PHE A 102 -6.70 -6.10 -1.42
N THR A 103 -7.88 -5.52 -1.65
CA THR A 103 -9.06 -5.61 -0.79
C THR A 103 -10.32 -5.44 -1.64
N ASP A 104 -11.47 -5.79 -1.08
CA ASP A 104 -12.78 -5.72 -1.72
C ASP A 104 -13.26 -4.25 -1.82
N LEU A 105 -12.88 -3.57 -2.91
CA LEU A 105 -13.11 -2.14 -3.11
C LEU A 105 -14.30 -1.90 -4.03
N ASP A 106 -15.12 -0.91 -3.66
CA ASP A 106 -16.33 -0.59 -4.39
C ASP A 106 -16.34 0.88 -4.84
N SER A 107 -16.70 1.11 -6.11
CA SER A 107 -16.87 2.45 -6.70
C SER A 107 -18.24 2.70 -7.33
N ARG A 108 -19.17 1.74 -7.25
CA ARG A 108 -20.47 1.78 -7.93
C ARG A 108 -21.32 2.96 -7.46
N ALA A 109 -21.79 3.78 -8.38
CA ALA A 109 -22.65 4.91 -8.09
C ALA A 109 -22.10 5.88 -7.01
N ASP A 110 -20.78 5.99 -6.89
CA ASP A 110 -20.12 6.94 -5.99
C ASP A 110 -19.27 7.94 -6.79
N ASP A 111 -19.64 9.22 -6.68
CA ASP A 111 -18.98 10.29 -7.44
C ASP A 111 -17.56 10.60 -6.94
N ALA A 112 -17.20 10.13 -5.75
CA ALA A 112 -15.88 10.33 -5.16
C ALA A 112 -14.87 9.26 -5.58
N SER A 113 -15.29 8.00 -5.69
CA SER A 113 -14.44 6.86 -6.06
C SER A 113 -13.97 6.96 -7.50
N ARG A 114 -12.66 7.03 -7.70
CA ARG A 114 -12.06 7.19 -9.02
C ARG A 114 -10.78 6.39 -9.13
N VAL A 115 -10.63 5.65 -10.22
CA VAL A 115 -9.37 4.98 -10.57
C VAL A 115 -8.75 5.71 -11.74
N TYR A 116 -7.48 6.06 -11.62
CA TYR A 116 -6.71 6.77 -12.65
C TYR A 116 -5.50 5.95 -13.08
N VAL A 117 -5.11 6.13 -14.34
CA VAL A 117 -3.87 5.59 -14.90
C VAL A 117 -3.09 6.69 -15.59
N ASN A 118 -1.82 6.82 -15.22
CA ASN A 118 -0.86 7.69 -15.88
C ASN A 118 0.17 6.85 -16.64
N THR A 119 0.16 6.98 -17.96
CA THR A 119 1.11 6.38 -18.91
C THR A 119 1.89 7.44 -19.69
N ALA A 120 1.95 8.68 -19.18
CA ALA A 120 2.53 9.81 -19.89
C ALA A 120 4.04 9.66 -20.14
N GLN A 121 4.72 8.85 -19.33
CA GLN A 121 6.14 8.55 -19.49
C GLN A 121 6.32 7.10 -19.95
N ALA A 122 6.97 6.91 -21.10
CA ALA A 122 7.31 5.58 -21.60
C ALA A 122 8.15 4.81 -20.56
N GLY A 123 7.79 3.55 -20.36
CA GLY A 123 8.38 2.68 -19.35
C GLY A 123 7.82 2.86 -17.95
N GLN A 124 6.83 3.73 -17.71
CA GLN A 124 6.21 3.91 -16.40
C GLN A 124 4.68 3.91 -16.52
N ILE A 125 4.04 3.16 -15.62
CA ILE A 125 2.60 3.17 -15.40
C ILE A 125 2.39 3.48 -13.93
N ILE A 126 1.54 4.47 -13.64
CA ILE A 126 1.14 4.81 -12.28
C ILE A 126 -0.36 4.63 -12.20
N VAL A 127 -0.82 3.83 -11.25
CA VAL A 127 -2.24 3.61 -10.99
C VAL A 127 -2.59 4.26 -9.66
N THR A 128 -3.67 5.04 -9.65
CA THR A 128 -4.22 5.66 -8.44
C THR A 128 -5.62 5.14 -8.20
N TRP A 129 -5.86 4.58 -7.02
CA TRP A 129 -7.20 4.34 -6.50
C TRP A 129 -7.48 5.48 -5.53
N SER A 130 -8.45 6.33 -5.86
CA SER A 130 -8.75 7.57 -5.13
C SER A 130 -10.13 7.48 -4.49
N GLN A 131 -10.18 7.69 -3.17
CA GLN A 131 -11.40 7.70 -2.36
C GLN A 131 -12.30 6.47 -2.58
N MET A 132 -11.71 5.31 -2.84
CA MET A 132 -12.47 4.07 -3.04
C MET A 132 -13.25 3.73 -1.78
N GLY A 133 -14.51 3.33 -1.94
CA GLY A 133 -15.29 2.73 -0.86
C GLY A 133 -14.92 1.28 -0.62
N HIS A 134 -15.58 0.68 0.36
CA HIS A 134 -15.53 -0.76 0.60
C HIS A 134 -16.83 -1.40 0.13
N TYR A 135 -16.76 -2.64 -0.35
CA TYR A 135 -17.96 -3.43 -0.59
C TYR A 135 -18.81 -3.54 0.69
N ASP A 136 -20.15 -3.53 0.65
CA ASP A 136 -21.07 -3.43 -0.48
C ASP A 136 -21.65 -2.01 -0.51
N THR A 137 -21.06 -1.08 -1.26
CA THR A 137 -21.40 0.36 -1.30
C THR A 137 -21.19 1.13 0.01
N THR A 138 -20.20 0.72 0.81
CA THR A 138 -19.83 1.38 2.07
C THR A 138 -18.86 2.53 1.82
N TYR A 139 -19.41 3.74 1.82
CA TYR A 139 -18.69 4.99 1.50
C TYR A 139 -18.33 5.86 2.70
N SER A 140 -18.62 5.40 3.92
CA SER A 140 -18.18 6.04 5.18
C SER A 140 -16.70 5.80 5.49
N VAL A 141 -16.09 4.80 4.85
CA VAL A 141 -14.65 4.54 4.85
C VAL A 141 -14.10 4.78 3.45
N ARG A 142 -12.83 5.18 3.36
CA ARG A 142 -12.20 5.58 2.10
C ARG A 142 -10.77 5.10 2.02
N SER A 143 -10.37 4.63 0.86
CA SER A 143 -8.99 4.19 0.56
C SER A 143 -8.41 5.02 -0.58
N THR A 144 -7.30 5.72 -0.34
CA THR A 144 -6.54 6.45 -1.37
C THR A 144 -5.08 6.03 -1.37
N PHE A 145 -4.62 5.48 -2.50
CA PHE A 145 -3.25 4.97 -2.64
C PHE A 145 -2.81 4.94 -4.12
N GLN A 146 -1.50 4.76 -4.32
CA GLN A 146 -0.86 4.67 -5.62
C GLN A 146 0.09 3.49 -5.71
N LEU A 147 0.10 2.90 -6.91
CA LEU A 147 1.06 1.89 -7.33
C LEU A 147 1.83 2.42 -8.53
N VAL A 148 3.16 2.48 -8.43
CA VAL A 148 4.07 2.80 -9.53
C VAL A 148 4.69 1.52 -10.04
N ILE A 149 4.67 1.30 -11.35
CA ILE A 149 5.33 0.17 -12.01
C ILE A 149 6.14 0.69 -13.19
N ARG A 150 7.39 0.28 -13.27
CA ARG A 150 8.33 0.69 -14.31
C ARG A 150 8.94 -0.51 -14.99
N SER A 151 9.10 -0.42 -16.30
CA SER A 151 9.80 -1.41 -17.14
C SER A 151 11.27 -1.53 -16.78
N ASP A 152 11.91 -2.61 -17.20
CA ASP A 152 13.34 -2.86 -16.99
C ASP A 152 14.24 -1.79 -17.65
N GLN A 153 13.76 -1.15 -18.71
CA GLN A 153 14.48 -0.10 -19.44
C GLN A 153 14.33 1.29 -18.79
N PHE A 154 13.52 1.44 -17.75
CA PHE A 154 13.28 2.73 -17.12
C PHE A 154 14.38 3.07 -16.12
N ALA A 155 15.06 4.20 -16.33
CA ALA A 155 16.04 4.70 -15.37
C ALA A 155 15.36 5.46 -14.23
N TYR A 156 15.67 5.08 -12.98
CA TYR A 156 15.15 5.73 -11.78
C TYR A 156 16.27 6.21 -10.86
N ALA A 157 15.96 7.16 -9.98
CA ALA A 157 16.92 7.76 -9.06
C ALA A 157 17.34 6.78 -7.95
N LYS A 158 18.49 7.03 -7.32
CA LYS A 158 18.93 6.26 -6.14
C LYS A 158 17.88 6.36 -5.03
N GLY A 159 17.49 5.21 -4.49
CA GLY A 159 16.46 5.11 -3.44
C GLY A 159 15.05 4.85 -3.98
N GLU A 160 14.88 4.85 -5.31
CA GLU A 160 13.66 4.35 -5.96
C GLU A 160 13.87 2.95 -6.54
N GLY A 161 12.82 2.39 -7.16
CA GLY A 161 12.85 1.07 -7.78
C GLY A 161 11.89 0.97 -8.97
N GLN A 162 11.74 -0.24 -9.50
CA GLN A 162 10.75 -0.55 -10.53
C GLN A 162 9.31 -0.50 -9.99
N VAL A 163 9.09 -0.92 -8.75
CA VAL A 163 7.76 -0.96 -8.13
C VAL A 163 7.73 -0.08 -6.90
N GLY A 164 6.69 0.74 -6.74
CA GLY A 164 6.54 1.64 -5.60
C GLY A 164 5.13 1.63 -5.02
N PHE A 165 5.01 1.49 -3.70
CA PHE A 165 3.74 1.54 -2.96
C PHE A 165 3.65 2.86 -2.20
N PHE A 166 2.54 3.58 -2.39
CA PHE A 166 2.29 4.90 -1.81
C PHE A 166 0.89 4.95 -1.23
N TYR A 167 0.78 5.35 0.03
CA TYR A 167 -0.50 5.42 0.72
C TYR A 167 -0.75 6.85 1.18
N ASP A 168 -1.93 7.36 0.86
CA ASP A 168 -2.46 8.57 1.48
C ASP A 168 -3.40 8.11 2.61
N THR A 169 -4.58 8.71 2.69
CA THR A 169 -5.57 8.42 3.71
C THR A 169 -6.29 7.11 3.38
N ILE A 170 -6.24 6.17 4.33
CA ILE A 170 -7.00 4.92 4.31
C ILE A 170 -7.73 4.79 5.64
N THR A 171 -9.06 4.79 5.61
CA THR A 171 -9.91 4.62 6.80
C THR A 171 -10.68 3.31 6.81
N ASP A 172 -10.53 2.50 5.76
CA ASP A 172 -11.10 1.17 5.68
C ASP A 172 -10.32 0.20 6.58
N ASP A 173 -11.01 -0.53 7.46
CA ASP A 173 -10.43 -1.53 8.36
C ASP A 173 -10.55 -2.96 7.83
N ALA A 174 -11.09 -3.15 6.62
CA ALA A 174 -11.17 -4.46 5.97
C ALA A 174 -9.78 -5.09 5.77
N ILE A 175 -9.75 -6.42 5.68
CA ILE A 175 -8.50 -7.15 5.46
C ILE A 175 -8.00 -6.87 4.05
N ALA A 176 -6.81 -6.29 3.97
CA ALA A 176 -6.06 -6.08 2.74
C ALA A 176 -4.77 -6.89 2.72
N SER A 177 -4.30 -7.21 1.52
CA SER A 177 -2.96 -7.73 1.28
C SER A 177 -2.15 -6.85 0.34
N ALA A 178 -0.83 -6.82 0.50
CA ALA A 178 0.07 -6.12 -0.41
C ALA A 178 1.30 -6.98 -0.68
N GLY A 179 1.84 -6.92 -1.90
CA GLY A 179 3.02 -7.70 -2.24
C GLY A 179 3.08 -8.14 -3.70
N PHE A 180 3.67 -9.32 -3.89
CA PHE A 180 4.06 -9.88 -5.18
C PHE A 180 3.73 -11.37 -5.23
N GLY A 181 3.16 -11.82 -6.34
CA GLY A 181 2.83 -13.23 -6.57
C GLY A 181 2.91 -13.59 -8.05
N ASP A 182 3.25 -14.83 -8.37
CA ASP A 182 3.32 -15.29 -9.76
C ASP A 182 1.99 -15.89 -10.26
N GLY A 183 1.03 -16.09 -9.37
CA GLY A 183 -0.28 -16.67 -9.67
C GLY A 183 -0.32 -18.19 -9.61
N TYR A 184 0.71 -18.82 -9.05
CA TYR A 184 0.82 -20.26 -8.91
C TYR A 184 1.14 -20.67 -7.47
N PHE A 185 0.71 -21.89 -7.13
CA PHE A 185 1.10 -22.54 -5.87
C PHE A 185 1.84 -23.85 -6.18
N PRO A 186 2.92 -24.21 -5.44
CA PRO A 186 3.50 -23.50 -4.31
C PRO A 186 4.33 -22.28 -4.71
N SER A 187 4.51 -21.35 -3.78
CA SER A 187 5.27 -20.13 -4.04
C SER A 187 6.76 -20.37 -4.27
N ILE A 188 7.34 -19.52 -5.10
CA ILE A 188 8.75 -19.48 -5.48
C ILE A 188 9.46 -18.25 -4.88
N PRO A 189 10.80 -18.21 -4.86
CA PRO A 189 11.53 -17.08 -4.31
C PRO A 189 11.12 -15.74 -4.93
N GLY A 190 10.86 -14.76 -4.08
CA GLY A 190 10.44 -13.40 -4.45
C GLY A 190 8.93 -13.17 -4.38
N GLU A 191 8.12 -14.22 -4.33
CA GLU A 191 6.73 -14.11 -3.93
C GLU A 191 6.64 -13.81 -2.45
N VAL A 192 5.81 -12.83 -2.09
CA VAL A 192 5.68 -12.38 -0.70
C VAL A 192 4.39 -11.61 -0.48
N ALA A 193 3.67 -11.94 0.58
CA ALA A 193 2.70 -11.05 1.20
C ALA A 193 3.42 -10.11 2.17
N LEU A 194 3.79 -8.92 1.70
CA LEU A 194 4.45 -7.89 2.51
C LEU A 194 3.54 -7.32 3.60
N PHE A 195 2.23 -7.48 3.42
CA PHE A 195 1.22 -7.07 4.35
C PHE A 195 0.01 -8.02 4.26
N LEU A 196 -0.57 -8.29 5.43
CA LEU A 196 -1.89 -8.90 5.57
C LEU A 196 -2.51 -8.38 6.87
N GLY A 197 -3.60 -7.62 6.78
CA GLY A 197 -4.24 -7.01 7.94
C GLY A 197 -5.21 -5.88 7.57
N PRO A 198 -5.69 -5.10 8.54
CA PRO A 198 -6.59 -3.98 8.29
C PRO A 198 -5.98 -2.95 7.34
N ALA A 199 -6.67 -2.57 6.27
CA ALA A 199 -6.16 -1.65 5.25
C ALA A 199 -5.69 -0.30 5.85
N SER A 200 -6.40 0.21 6.86
CA SER A 200 -6.08 1.43 7.60
C SER A 200 -4.70 1.42 8.24
N ALA A 201 -4.12 0.24 8.51
CA ALA A 201 -2.76 0.13 9.03
C ALA A 201 -1.69 0.60 8.01
N GLN A 202 -2.05 0.72 6.72
CA GLN A 202 -1.21 1.34 5.69
C GLN A 202 -1.43 2.85 5.55
N SER A 203 -2.43 3.44 6.23
CA SER A 203 -2.75 4.86 6.10
C SER A 203 -1.55 5.74 6.45
N GLY A 204 -1.11 6.57 5.51
CA GLY A 204 0.07 7.42 5.69
C GLY A 204 1.39 6.66 5.89
N ALA A 205 1.44 5.35 5.60
CA ALA A 205 2.68 4.59 5.70
C ALA A 205 3.73 5.11 4.70
N ALA A 206 4.99 5.19 5.15
CA ALA A 206 6.09 5.72 4.36
C ALA A 206 6.20 4.98 2.99
N PRO A 207 6.51 5.69 1.90
CA PRO A 207 6.65 5.07 0.58
C PRO A 207 7.66 3.92 0.59
N ARG A 208 7.32 2.86 -0.14
CA ARG A 208 8.18 1.67 -0.28
C ARG A 208 8.52 1.43 -1.73
N TRP A 209 9.80 1.38 -2.04
CA TRP A 209 10.31 1.06 -3.37
C TRP A 209 10.95 -0.32 -3.40
N PHE A 210 10.76 -1.02 -4.50
CA PHE A 210 11.27 -2.37 -4.73
C PHE A 210 11.98 -2.44 -6.08
N VAL A 211 13.12 -3.11 -6.06
CA VAL A 211 13.90 -3.44 -7.26
C VAL A 211 13.56 -4.88 -7.65
N LEU A 212 13.32 -5.12 -8.93
CA LEU A 212 13.22 -6.47 -9.47
C LEU A 212 14.58 -6.88 -10.04
N ARG A 213 15.17 -7.94 -9.50
CA ARG A 213 16.41 -8.54 -10.02
C ARG A 213 16.03 -9.72 -10.90
N ASP A 214 16.27 -9.59 -12.19
CA ASP A 214 15.89 -10.61 -13.19
C ASP A 214 14.39 -11.00 -13.10
N GLY A 215 13.55 -10.00 -12.83
CA GLY A 215 12.11 -10.14 -12.65
C GLY A 215 11.66 -10.70 -11.31
N ILE A 216 12.56 -10.86 -10.35
CA ILE A 216 12.25 -11.31 -8.99
C ILE A 216 12.32 -10.13 -8.01
N PRO A 217 11.26 -9.86 -7.23
CA PRO A 217 11.30 -8.81 -6.20
C PRO A 217 12.41 -9.01 -5.17
N ASP A 218 13.31 -8.02 -5.07
CA ASP A 218 14.32 -7.96 -4.01
C ASP A 218 13.68 -7.38 -2.75
N VAL A 219 13.14 -8.30 -1.94
CA VAL A 219 12.39 -7.99 -0.70
C VAL A 219 13.24 -8.19 0.56
N VAL A 220 14.54 -8.46 0.40
CA VAL A 220 15.46 -8.75 1.50
C VAL A 220 15.65 -7.50 2.38
N GLY A 221 15.35 -7.63 3.67
CA GLY A 221 15.48 -6.55 4.65
C GLY A 221 14.30 -5.58 4.74
N GLN A 222 13.16 -5.90 4.11
CA GLN A 222 11.93 -5.09 4.13
C GLN A 222 10.73 -5.83 4.75
N VAL A 223 10.96 -7.02 5.30
CA VAL A 223 10.00 -7.75 6.15
C VAL A 223 10.10 -7.14 7.56
N PRO A 224 9.03 -6.60 8.15
CA PRO A 224 9.02 -6.33 9.57
C PRO A 224 9.29 -7.66 10.29
N GLU A 225 10.43 -7.74 10.98
CA GLU A 225 10.74 -8.90 11.81
C GLU A 225 9.52 -9.23 12.69
N PRO A 226 9.10 -10.51 12.82
CA PRO A 226 7.98 -10.93 13.66
C PRO A 226 8.06 -10.46 15.13
N GLY A 227 9.16 -9.82 15.54
CA GLY A 227 9.38 -9.25 16.87
C GLY A 227 8.59 -7.98 17.21
N ALA A 228 7.93 -7.30 16.26
CA ALA A 228 7.16 -6.09 16.57
C ALA A 228 5.82 -6.35 17.31
N LEU A 229 5.28 -7.58 17.24
CA LEU A 229 4.07 -7.98 17.99
C LEU A 229 4.38 -8.83 19.25
N GLY A 230 5.63 -9.29 19.40
CA GLY A 230 6.03 -10.17 20.52
C GLY A 230 6.47 -9.47 21.80
N LEU A 231 6.81 -8.18 21.78
CA LEU A 231 7.36 -7.48 22.94
C LEU A 231 6.32 -6.82 23.86
N ALA A 232 5.05 -6.78 23.47
CA ALA A 232 3.97 -6.32 24.35
C ALA A 232 3.52 -7.39 25.37
N ALA A 233 3.81 -8.68 25.14
CA ALA A 233 3.39 -9.78 26.01
C ALA A 233 4.35 -10.09 27.18
N LEU A 234 5.60 -9.61 27.13
CA LEU A 234 6.58 -9.81 28.22
C LEU A 234 6.61 -8.67 29.25
N GLY A 235 5.88 -7.57 29.00
CA GLY A 235 5.80 -6.42 29.91
C GLY A 235 4.82 -6.56 31.09
N LEU A 236 3.92 -7.55 31.07
CA LEU A 236 2.86 -7.70 32.09
C LEU A 236 3.08 -8.85 33.10
N LEU A 237 4.20 -9.58 33.02
CA LEU A 237 4.56 -10.64 33.98
C LEU A 237 5.57 -10.20 35.06
N GLY A 238 5.98 -8.92 35.09
CA GLY A 238 6.98 -8.39 36.03
C GLY A 238 6.44 -7.73 37.31
N LEU A 239 5.12 -7.54 37.45
CA LEU A 239 4.50 -6.85 38.60
C LEU A 239 3.63 -7.81 39.42
N GLY A 240 4.25 -8.86 39.97
CA GLY A 240 3.50 -9.90 40.67
C GLY A 240 4.17 -10.56 41.87
N LEU A 241 5.28 -10.05 42.41
CA LEU A 241 5.90 -10.65 43.61
C LEU A 241 6.46 -9.60 44.56
N ARG A 242 5.60 -8.97 45.37
CA ARG A 242 6.05 -8.34 46.63
C ARG A 242 4.96 -8.22 47.70
N ARG A 243 4.74 -9.28 48.48
CA ARG A 243 4.38 -9.29 49.93
C ARG A 243 4.00 -10.73 50.32
N ARG A 244 4.50 -11.34 51.41
CA ARG A 244 4.61 -10.84 52.78
C ARG A 244 5.73 -11.57 53.54
N ARG A 245 6.52 -10.81 54.30
CA ARG A 245 7.10 -11.22 55.58
C ARG A 245 6.10 -10.83 56.68
N GLY A 246 5.95 -11.66 57.69
CA GLY A 246 5.06 -11.48 58.85
C GLY A 246 4.53 -12.82 59.29
#